data_AF-A0A7Y3V2K0-F1
#
_entry.id   AF-A0A7Y3V2K0-F1
#
_cell.length_a   1.000
_cell.length_b   1.000
_cell.length_c   1.000
_cell.angle_alpha   90.00
_cell.angle_beta   90.00
_cell.angle_gamma   90.00
#
_symmetry.space_group_name_H-M   'P 1'
#
loop_
_entity.id
_entity.type
_entity.pdbx_description
1 polymer ?
#
loop_
_entity_poly.entity_id
_entity_poly.type
_entity_poly.pdbx_seq_one_letter_code
_entity_poly.pdbx_strand_id
1 'polypeptide(L)'
;YDSLGNMMIPKISFKTLNYNAFIAILTKGMQQQNDSIQKLDSLVQNLDSLNNKQNNKIDSLENALNNLAQQVQQMQNCINQLCGNNNMNNNKQNNGSNSNNPQNNELGNTINVELSHGDAIVLEQNVPNPFAENTSINYYIPENNNYAQLIFTDMHGRIIKTVDIKQSGKGQLRVYAANLSQGIYQYSIVVDGKIIDTKKMLVEK
;
A
#
# COMPACT_ATOMS: atom_id res chain seq x y z
N TYR A 1 -65.89 54.64 13.29
CA TYR A 1 -66.61 55.50 12.34
C TYR A 1 -66.20 56.96 12.60
N ASP A 2 -66.07 57.81 11.58
CA ASP A 2 -65.77 59.24 11.78
C ASP A 2 -67.05 60.03 12.15
N SER A 3 -66.90 61.34 12.37
CA SER A 3 -68.00 62.24 12.72
C SER A 3 -69.10 62.34 11.65
N LEU A 4 -68.89 61.78 10.46
CA LEU A 4 -69.85 61.74 9.34
C LEU A 4 -70.46 60.35 9.13
N GLY A 5 -70.20 59.39 10.02
CA GLY A 5 -70.79 58.06 9.93
C GLY A 5 -70.14 57.16 8.88
N ASN A 6 -68.88 57.43 8.49
CA ASN A 6 -68.09 56.53 7.62
C ASN A 6 -67.23 55.57 8.43
N MET A 7 -67.12 54.30 7.99
CA MET A 7 -66.39 53.26 8.72
C MET A 7 -64.88 53.55 8.69
N MET A 8 -64.33 54.09 9.77
CA MET A 8 -62.89 54.29 9.93
C MET A 8 -62.22 52.93 10.19
N ILE A 9 -61.58 52.38 9.15
CA ILE A 9 -60.76 51.18 9.26
C ILE A 9 -59.42 51.59 9.92
N PRO A 10 -59.00 50.97 11.03
CA PRO A 10 -57.71 51.27 11.64
C PRO A 10 -56.60 50.96 10.64
N LYS A 11 -55.64 51.89 10.48
CA LYS A 11 -54.47 51.68 9.64
C LYS A 11 -53.66 50.49 10.18
N ILE A 12 -53.74 49.36 9.50
CA ILE A 12 -52.90 48.19 9.81
C ILE A 12 -51.49 48.49 9.30
N SER A 13 -50.54 48.63 10.23
CA SER A 13 -49.11 48.72 9.88
C SER A 13 -48.54 47.32 9.79
N PHE A 14 -48.19 46.88 8.58
CA PHE A 14 -47.49 45.62 8.37
C PHE A 14 -46.00 45.82 8.64
N LYS A 15 -45.39 44.98 9.48
CA LYS A 15 -43.93 44.89 9.59
C LYS A 15 -43.41 44.23 8.30
N THR A 16 -42.57 44.93 7.55
CA THR A 16 -41.93 44.39 6.34
C THR A 16 -40.58 43.76 6.70
N LEU A 17 -40.14 42.79 5.89
CA LEU A 17 -38.78 42.24 6.00
C LEU A 17 -37.77 43.23 5.41
N ASN A 18 -36.67 43.48 6.13
CA ASN A 18 -35.56 44.28 5.61
C ASN A 18 -34.66 43.41 4.72
N TYR A 19 -35.09 43.20 3.47
CA TYR A 19 -34.37 42.38 2.50
C TYR A 19 -32.95 42.89 2.22
N ASN A 20 -32.72 44.21 2.27
CA ASN A 20 -31.39 44.79 2.05
C ASN A 20 -30.39 44.34 3.13
N ALA A 21 -30.80 44.31 4.40
CA ALA A 21 -29.97 43.82 5.48
C ALA A 21 -29.71 42.31 5.37
N PHE A 22 -30.71 41.53 4.97
CA PHE A 22 -30.57 40.09 4.79
C PHE A 22 -29.66 39.72 3.61
N ILE A 23 -29.78 40.42 2.49
CA ILE A 23 -28.89 40.27 1.32
C ILE A 23 -27.44 40.54 1.73
N ALA A 24 -27.17 41.62 2.49
CA ALA A 24 -25.83 41.93 2.96
C ALA A 24 -25.24 40.81 3.85
N ILE A 25 -26.05 40.22 4.72
CA ILE A 25 -25.65 39.08 5.55
C ILE A 25 -25.32 37.86 4.68
N LEU A 26 -26.18 37.53 3.71
CA LEU A 26 -25.95 36.42 2.78
C LEU A 26 -24.69 36.64 1.92
N THR A 27 -24.50 37.85 1.38
CA THR A 27 -23.30 38.20 0.61
C THR A 27 -22.03 38.03 1.45
N LYS A 28 -22.04 38.48 2.70
CA LYS A 28 -20.90 38.32 3.61
C LYS A 28 -20.64 36.84 3.93
N GLY A 29 -21.70 36.05 4.12
CA GLY A 29 -21.58 34.59 4.30
C GLY A 29 -20.98 33.90 3.08
N MET A 30 -21.45 34.25 1.87
CA MET A 30 -20.90 33.72 0.62
C MET A 30 -19.44 34.15 0.40
N GLN A 31 -19.07 35.39 0.73
CA GLN A 31 -17.68 35.85 0.67
C GLN A 31 -16.77 35.02 1.58
N GLN A 32 -17.17 34.78 2.83
CA GLN A 32 -16.40 33.95 3.77
C GLN A 32 -16.26 32.50 3.30
N GLN A 33 -17.31 31.94 2.69
CA GLN A 33 -17.24 30.62 2.07
C GLN A 33 -16.26 30.61 0.89
N ASN A 34 -16.32 31.62 0.02
CA ASN A 34 -15.39 31.76 -1.09
C ASN A 34 -13.92 31.87 -0.63
N ASP A 35 -13.65 32.62 0.44
CA ASP A 35 -12.30 32.72 1.03
C ASP A 35 -11.82 31.36 1.57
N SER A 36 -12.73 30.55 2.11
CA SER A 36 -12.42 29.20 2.60
C SER A 36 -12.12 28.24 1.45
N ILE A 37 -12.88 28.35 0.34
CA ILE A 37 -12.65 27.58 -0.88
C ILE A 37 -11.27 27.93 -1.47
N GLN A 38 -10.92 29.21 -1.57
CA GLN A 38 -9.61 29.63 -2.08
C GLN A 38 -8.43 29.09 -1.24
N LYS A 39 -8.58 29.04 0.08
CA LYS A 39 -7.58 28.41 0.97
C LYS A 39 -7.46 26.91 0.73
N LEU A 40 -8.59 26.23 0.53
CA LEU A 40 -8.60 24.80 0.23
C LEU A 40 -7.95 24.52 -1.14
N ASP A 41 -8.26 25.31 -2.16
CA ASP A 41 -7.64 25.20 -3.49
C ASP A 41 -6.13 25.40 -3.41
N SER A 42 -5.67 26.38 -2.62
CA SER A 42 -4.24 26.60 -2.37
C SER A 42 -3.58 25.40 -1.69
N LEU A 43 -4.28 24.76 -0.75
CA LEU A 43 -3.79 23.55 -0.07
C LEU A 43 -3.68 22.37 -1.05
N VAL A 44 -4.67 22.18 -1.92
CA VAL A 44 -4.66 21.14 -2.96
C VAL A 44 -3.48 21.34 -3.92
N GLN A 45 -3.27 22.56 -4.41
CA GLN A 45 -2.13 22.87 -5.29
C GLN A 45 -0.77 22.59 -4.63
N ASN A 46 -0.66 22.87 -3.33
CA ASN A 46 0.54 22.55 -2.56
C ASN A 46 0.74 21.04 -2.41
N LEU A 47 -0.32 20.27 -2.17
CA LEU A 47 -0.26 18.81 -2.09
C LEU A 47 0.13 18.19 -3.44
N ASP A 48 -0.42 18.68 -4.55
CA ASP A 48 -0.06 18.23 -5.90
C ASP A 48 1.42 18.51 -6.20
N SER A 49 1.90 19.69 -5.83
CA SER A 49 3.31 20.06 -5.96
C SER A 49 4.22 19.14 -5.13
N LEU A 50 3.79 18.78 -3.93
CA LEU A 50 4.53 17.86 -3.05
C LEU A 50 4.56 16.43 -3.62
N ASN A 51 3.43 15.93 -4.11
CA ASN A 51 3.33 14.62 -4.75
C ASN A 51 4.23 14.54 -5.99
N ASN A 52 4.20 15.56 -6.85
CA ASN A 52 5.08 15.62 -8.01
C ASN A 52 6.57 15.61 -7.62
N LYS A 53 6.93 16.33 -6.55
CA LYS A 53 8.31 16.30 -6.02
C LYS A 53 8.71 14.93 -5.48
N GLN A 54 7.78 14.22 -4.85
CA GLN A 54 8.01 12.85 -4.39
C GLN A 54 8.20 11.89 -5.56
N ASN A 55 7.36 11.97 -6.60
CA ASN A 55 7.49 11.14 -7.81
C ASN A 55 8.84 11.34 -8.49
N ASN A 56 9.28 12.59 -8.69
CA ASN A 56 10.60 12.86 -9.26
C ASN A 56 11.76 12.26 -8.43
N LYS A 57 11.59 12.19 -7.11
CA LYS A 57 12.58 11.59 -6.21
C LYS A 57 12.56 10.06 -6.32
N ILE A 58 11.39 9.45 -6.49
CA ILE A 58 11.23 8.02 -6.77
C ILE A 58 11.93 7.68 -8.09
N ASP A 59 11.66 8.42 -9.16
CA ASP A 59 12.31 8.21 -10.47
C ASP A 59 13.84 8.31 -10.37
N SER A 60 14.34 9.28 -9.59
CA SER A 60 15.78 9.44 -9.37
C SER A 60 16.39 8.26 -8.62
N LEU A 61 15.68 7.71 -7.62
CA LEU A 61 16.12 6.55 -6.86
C LEU A 61 16.06 5.27 -7.69
N GLU A 62 15.02 5.09 -8.51
CA GLU A 62 14.90 3.96 -9.44
C GLU A 62 16.05 3.97 -10.46
N ASN A 63 16.40 5.14 -11.00
CA ASN A 63 17.54 5.27 -11.90
C ASN A 63 18.87 4.95 -11.21
N ALA A 64 19.06 5.39 -9.97
CA ALA A 64 20.25 5.05 -9.18
C ALA A 64 20.35 3.55 -8.89
N LEU A 65 19.22 2.91 -8.57
CA LEU A 65 19.14 1.45 -8.35
C LEU A 65 19.49 0.69 -9.63
N ASN A 66 18.95 1.10 -10.77
CA ASN A 66 19.22 0.48 -12.07
C ASN A 66 20.71 0.60 -12.44
N ASN A 67 21.33 1.76 -12.19
CA ASN A 67 22.75 1.96 -12.40
C ASN A 67 23.59 1.03 -11.51
N LEU A 68 23.27 0.95 -10.22
CA LEU A 68 23.96 0.05 -9.29
C LEU A 68 23.82 -1.42 -9.71
N ALA A 69 22.62 -1.84 -10.13
CA ALA A 69 22.39 -3.19 -10.64
C ALA A 69 23.25 -3.50 -11.86
N GLN A 70 23.38 -2.55 -12.81
CA GLN A 70 24.27 -2.70 -13.96
C GLN A 70 25.74 -2.81 -13.56
N GLN A 71 26.20 -2.02 -12.58
CA GLN A 71 27.57 -2.12 -12.07
C GLN A 71 27.85 -3.50 -11.44
N VAL A 72 26.91 -4.03 -10.66
CA VAL A 72 27.03 -5.38 -10.07
C VAL A 72 27.11 -6.45 -11.15
N GLN A 73 26.29 -6.36 -12.21
CA GLN A 73 26.35 -7.29 -13.34
C GLN A 73 27.69 -7.23 -14.08
N GLN A 74 28.22 -6.02 -14.32
CA GLN A 74 29.54 -5.84 -14.94
C GLN A 74 30.65 -6.47 -14.09
N MET A 75 30.60 -6.27 -12.77
CA MET A 75 31.53 -6.89 -11.83
C MET A 75 31.43 -8.42 -11.84
N GLN A 76 30.21 -8.99 -11.88
CA GLN A 76 30.00 -10.44 -11.97
C GLN A 76 30.59 -11.02 -13.26
N ASN A 77 30.41 -10.33 -14.39
CA ASN A 77 30.97 -10.75 -15.68
C ASN A 77 32.50 -10.74 -15.65
N CYS A 78 33.11 -9.73 -15.02
CA CYS A 78 34.55 -9.65 -14.83
C CYS A 78 35.07 -10.80 -13.95
N ILE A 79 34.40 -11.10 -12.84
CA ILE A 79 34.74 -12.22 -11.95
C ILE A 79 34.70 -13.56 -12.71
N ASN A 80 33.65 -13.80 -13.50
CA ASN A 80 33.52 -15.03 -14.27
C ASN A 80 34.64 -15.21 -15.31
N GLN A 81 35.09 -14.11 -15.93
CA GLN A 81 36.22 -14.13 -16.87
C GLN A 81 37.56 -14.42 -16.18
N LEU A 82 37.77 -13.91 -14.96
CA LEU A 82 38.98 -14.15 -14.17
C LEU A 82 39.03 -15.58 -13.61
N CYS A 83 37.89 -16.13 -13.16
CA CYS A 83 37.81 -17.49 -12.59
C CYS A 83 37.72 -18.60 -13.66
N GLY A 84 37.29 -18.29 -14.88
CA GLY A 84 37.15 -19.26 -15.98
C GLY A 84 38.46 -19.62 -16.71
N ASN A 85 39.57 -18.95 -16.43
CA ASN A 85 40.79 -19.06 -17.23
C ASN A 85 41.80 -20.14 -16.75
N ASN A 86 41.44 -20.97 -15.77
CA ASN A 86 42.32 -21.99 -15.18
C ASN A 86 42.10 -23.43 -15.69
N ASN A 87 41.41 -23.62 -16.82
CA ASN A 87 41.21 -24.97 -17.37
C ASN A 87 41.63 -25.08 -18.85
N MET A 88 42.88 -24.73 -19.13
CA MET A 88 43.60 -25.22 -20.30
C MET A 88 44.95 -25.81 -19.86
N ASN A 89 45.00 -27.10 -19.53
CA ASN A 89 45.80 -28.09 -20.27
C ASN A 89 45.84 -29.47 -19.62
N ASN A 90 45.97 -30.47 -20.50
CA ASN A 90 46.45 -31.85 -20.31
C ASN A 90 45.42 -32.91 -19.88
N ASN A 91 44.86 -33.65 -20.85
CA ASN A 91 45.51 -34.88 -21.29
C ASN A 91 44.89 -35.48 -22.58
N LYS A 92 45.75 -35.87 -23.53
CA LYS A 92 45.44 -36.80 -24.63
C LYS A 92 45.62 -38.23 -24.13
N GLN A 93 44.67 -39.13 -24.43
CA GLN A 93 44.84 -40.37 -25.25
C GLN A 93 43.81 -41.45 -24.89
N ASN A 94 43.15 -41.96 -25.95
CA ASN A 94 42.74 -43.36 -26.23
C ASN A 94 41.82 -44.09 -25.22
N ASN A 95 40.84 -44.93 -25.57
CA ASN A 95 40.57 -45.77 -26.74
C ASN A 95 39.13 -46.33 -26.59
N GLY A 96 38.43 -46.61 -27.70
CA GLY A 96 37.46 -47.72 -27.81
C GLY A 96 35.98 -47.54 -27.42
N SER A 97 35.11 -47.68 -28.44
CA SER A 97 33.78 -48.33 -28.41
C SER A 97 32.50 -47.50 -28.19
N ASN A 98 31.96 -47.01 -29.32
CA ASN A 98 30.60 -47.20 -29.85
C ASN A 98 29.42 -47.44 -28.86
N SER A 99 28.44 -46.52 -28.83
CA SER A 99 27.00 -46.87 -28.90
C SER A 99 26.13 -45.63 -29.14
N ASN A 100 25.21 -45.74 -30.10
CA ASN A 100 24.25 -44.73 -30.52
C ASN A 100 23.10 -44.60 -29.51
N ASN A 101 22.77 -43.37 -29.09
CA ASN A 101 21.39 -42.87 -28.99
C ASN A 101 21.38 -41.34 -28.75
N PRO A 102 20.81 -40.50 -29.64
CA PRO A 102 20.51 -39.11 -29.33
C PRO A 102 19.17 -39.05 -28.60
N GLN A 103 19.21 -39.13 -27.27
CA GLN A 103 18.08 -38.74 -26.45
C GLN A 103 18.40 -37.41 -25.81
N ASN A 104 17.77 -36.36 -26.33
CA ASN A 104 17.88 -34.98 -25.92
C ASN A 104 17.61 -34.84 -24.42
N ASN A 105 18.67 -34.92 -23.62
CA ASN A 105 18.72 -34.36 -22.29
C ASN A 105 19.21 -32.93 -22.45
N GLU A 106 18.30 -32.04 -22.83
CA GLU A 106 18.43 -30.63 -22.49
C GLU A 106 18.30 -30.53 -20.96
N LEU A 107 19.40 -30.84 -20.25
CA LEU A 107 19.62 -30.24 -18.94
C LEU A 107 19.85 -28.76 -19.21
N GLY A 108 18.76 -28.03 -19.39
CA GLY A 108 18.76 -26.60 -19.17
C GLY A 108 19.35 -26.38 -17.79
N ASN A 109 20.55 -25.80 -17.77
CA ASN A 109 21.25 -25.42 -16.54
C ASN A 109 20.30 -24.53 -15.74
N THR A 110 19.57 -25.12 -14.81
CA THR A 110 18.67 -24.38 -13.93
C THR A 110 19.56 -23.81 -12.85
N ILE A 111 19.95 -22.55 -13.02
CA ILE A 111 20.65 -21.80 -11.99
C ILE A 111 19.60 -21.38 -10.98
N ASN A 112 19.55 -22.07 -9.84
CA ASN A 112 18.76 -21.62 -8.70
C ASN A 112 19.43 -20.38 -8.12
N VAL A 113 18.88 -19.21 -8.43
CA VAL A 113 19.29 -17.94 -7.82
C VAL A 113 18.37 -17.67 -6.64
N GLU A 114 18.91 -17.74 -5.43
CA GLU A 114 18.18 -17.36 -4.22
C GLU A 114 18.40 -15.87 -3.95
N LEU A 115 17.37 -15.07 -4.20
CA LEU A 115 17.35 -13.64 -3.89
C LEU A 115 16.79 -13.47 -2.48
N SER A 116 17.59 -12.95 -1.55
CA SER A 116 17.11 -12.59 -0.20
C SER A 116 17.23 -11.08 0.01
N HIS A 117 16.14 -10.48 0.49
CA HIS A 117 16.12 -9.10 0.96
C HIS A 117 16.06 -9.16 2.50
N GLY A 118 17.23 -9.33 3.13
CA GLY A 118 17.36 -9.68 4.56
C GLY A 118 16.68 -8.73 5.54
N ASP A 119 16.37 -7.50 5.11
CA ASP A 119 15.79 -6.45 5.94
C ASP A 119 14.35 -6.06 5.55
N ALA A 120 13.73 -6.71 4.56
CA ALA A 120 12.34 -6.41 4.21
C ALA A 120 11.39 -7.08 5.20
N ILE A 121 10.48 -6.29 5.78
CA ILE A 121 9.30 -6.84 6.46
C ILE A 121 8.39 -7.42 5.38
N VAL A 122 7.98 -8.67 5.55
CA VAL A 122 7.10 -9.38 4.61
C VAL A 122 5.82 -9.76 5.32
N LEU A 123 4.70 -9.45 4.68
CA LEU A 123 3.40 -10.02 5.01
C LEU A 123 2.99 -10.90 3.83
N GLU A 124 2.57 -12.13 4.08
CA GLU A 124 2.08 -13.05 3.05
C GLU A 124 0.56 -13.10 3.01
N GLN A 125 0.02 -13.55 1.86
CA GLN A 125 -1.40 -13.78 1.71
C GLN A 125 -1.83 -14.94 2.60
N ASN A 126 -2.98 -14.80 3.26
CA ASN A 126 -3.53 -15.87 4.07
C ASN A 126 -3.86 -17.10 3.21
N VAL A 127 -3.57 -18.29 3.71
CA VAL A 127 -3.83 -19.56 3.03
C VAL A 127 -4.65 -20.48 3.93
N PRO A 128 -5.83 -20.98 3.47
CA PRO A 128 -6.47 -20.65 2.19
C PRO A 128 -7.12 -19.26 2.20
N ASN A 129 -7.36 -18.70 1.01
CA ASN A 129 -8.21 -17.54 0.77
C ASN A 129 -8.99 -17.77 -0.54
N PRO A 130 -10.33 -17.97 -0.53
CA PRO A 130 -11.25 -17.85 0.61
C PRO A 130 -11.06 -18.92 1.70
N PHE A 131 -11.64 -18.71 2.88
CA PHE A 131 -11.65 -19.69 3.97
C PHE A 131 -12.95 -19.69 4.78
N ALA A 132 -13.31 -20.86 5.33
CA ALA A 132 -14.54 -21.05 6.12
C ALA A 132 -14.30 -20.99 7.63
N GLU A 133 -13.45 -21.87 8.16
CA GLU A 133 -13.23 -22.00 9.61
C GLU A 133 -11.99 -21.25 10.08
N ASN A 134 -10.85 -21.49 9.41
CA ASN A 134 -9.57 -20.89 9.77
C ASN A 134 -8.66 -20.71 8.54
N THR A 135 -7.70 -19.81 8.69
CA THR A 135 -6.65 -19.54 7.69
C THR A 135 -5.34 -19.23 8.41
N SER A 136 -4.23 -19.34 7.70
CA SER A 136 -2.89 -19.04 8.24
C SER A 136 -2.26 -17.89 7.48
N ILE A 137 -1.70 -16.92 8.20
CA ILE A 137 -0.98 -15.76 7.66
C ILE A 137 0.48 -15.91 8.06
N ASN A 138 1.38 -16.04 7.10
CA ASN A 138 2.80 -15.99 7.36
C ASN A 138 3.31 -14.56 7.28
N TYR A 139 4.35 -14.27 8.05
CA TYR A 139 5.03 -12.99 8.03
C TYR A 139 6.52 -13.17 8.35
N TYR A 140 7.30 -12.16 8.01
CA TYR A 140 8.70 -12.05 8.39
C TYR A 140 8.98 -10.63 8.89
N ILE A 141 9.64 -10.54 10.04
CA ILE A 141 10.08 -9.29 10.64
C ILE A 141 11.58 -9.40 10.89
N PRO A 142 12.44 -8.55 10.31
CA PRO A 142 13.86 -8.60 10.57
C PRO A 142 14.16 -8.27 12.04
N GLU A 143 15.29 -8.78 12.54
CA GLU A 143 15.85 -8.34 13.81
C GLU A 143 16.09 -6.82 13.72
N ASN A 144 15.90 -6.07 14.82
CA ASN A 144 16.02 -4.59 14.96
C ASN A 144 14.71 -3.77 15.02
N ASN A 145 13.53 -4.40 14.96
CA ASN A 145 12.27 -3.67 15.13
C ASN A 145 11.85 -3.62 16.61
N ASN A 146 11.45 -2.44 17.12
CA ASN A 146 11.08 -2.28 18.53
C ASN A 146 9.67 -2.81 18.81
N TYR A 147 8.74 -2.56 17.89
CA TYR A 147 7.34 -2.93 18.06
C TYR A 147 6.68 -3.29 16.74
N ALA A 148 6.02 -4.44 16.70
CA ALA A 148 5.25 -4.88 15.54
C ALA A 148 3.90 -5.46 15.96
N GLN A 149 2.87 -5.22 15.16
CA GLN A 149 1.53 -5.73 15.37
C GLN A 149 0.81 -6.02 14.05
N LEU A 150 -0.09 -6.99 14.07
CA LEU A 150 -1.08 -7.22 13.02
C LEU A 150 -2.41 -6.60 13.45
N ILE A 151 -2.99 -5.75 12.61
CA ILE A 151 -4.30 -5.12 12.83
C ILE A 151 -5.27 -5.67 11.81
N PHE A 152 -6.39 -6.23 12.28
CA PHE A 152 -7.48 -6.74 11.47
C PHE A 152 -8.63 -5.74 11.43
N THR A 153 -9.14 -5.45 10.24
CA THR A 153 -10.23 -4.49 10.02
C THR A 153 -11.32 -5.05 9.11
N ASP A 154 -12.53 -4.49 9.22
CA ASP A 154 -13.61 -4.75 8.27
C ASP A 154 -13.53 -3.82 7.04
N MET A 155 -14.48 -3.97 6.11
CA MET A 155 -14.54 -3.13 4.89
C MET A 155 -14.72 -1.63 5.16
N HIS A 156 -15.19 -1.25 6.35
CA HIS A 156 -15.37 0.14 6.77
C HIS A 156 -14.16 0.67 7.54
N GLY A 157 -13.09 -0.12 7.68
CA GLY A 157 -11.89 0.24 8.42
C GLY A 157 -12.02 0.12 9.94
N ARG A 158 -13.12 -0.46 10.46
CA ARG A 158 -13.28 -0.66 11.90
C ARG A 158 -12.34 -1.75 12.38
N ILE A 159 -11.58 -1.48 13.43
CA ILE A 159 -10.66 -2.46 14.03
C ILE A 159 -11.47 -3.58 14.69
N ILE A 160 -11.20 -4.81 14.26
CA ILE A 160 -11.76 -6.04 14.81
C ILE A 160 -10.83 -6.60 15.87
N LYS A 161 -9.53 -6.64 15.58
CA LYS A 161 -8.53 -7.23 16.46
C LYS A 161 -7.15 -6.64 16.20
N THR A 162 -6.37 -6.50 17.25
CA THR A 162 -4.93 -6.21 17.20
C THR A 162 -4.18 -7.35 17.87
N VAL A 163 -3.08 -7.77 17.26
CA VAL A 163 -2.21 -8.86 17.73
C VAL A 163 -0.77 -8.37 17.74
N ASP A 164 -0.17 -8.27 18.92
CA ASP A 164 1.25 -7.93 19.06
C ASP A 164 2.14 -9.08 18.60
N ILE A 165 3.16 -8.76 17.81
CA ILE A 165 4.20 -9.70 17.37
C ILE A 165 5.43 -9.46 18.24
N LYS A 166 5.71 -10.41 19.14
CA LYS A 166 6.77 -10.29 20.15
C LYS A 166 8.14 -10.77 19.70
N GLN A 167 8.20 -11.54 18.61
CA GLN A 167 9.42 -12.17 18.14
C GLN A 167 9.73 -11.71 16.72
N SER A 168 10.99 -11.38 16.48
CA SER A 168 11.53 -11.20 15.13
C SER A 168 11.72 -12.56 14.46
N GLY A 169 11.92 -12.55 13.15
CA GLY A 169 12.05 -13.71 12.29
C GLY A 169 10.76 -14.08 11.58
N LYS A 170 10.73 -15.32 11.07
CA LYS A 170 9.55 -15.89 10.41
C LYS A 170 8.52 -16.28 11.46
N GLY A 171 7.28 -15.88 11.24
CA GLY A 171 6.16 -16.25 12.10
C GLY A 171 4.93 -16.63 11.29
N GLN A 172 4.00 -17.32 11.96
CA GLN A 172 2.71 -17.69 11.41
C GLN A 172 1.63 -17.36 12.43
N LEU A 173 0.55 -16.73 11.96
CA LEU A 173 -0.65 -16.48 12.74
C LEU A 173 -1.81 -17.28 12.18
N ARG A 174 -2.43 -18.11 13.03
CA ARG A 174 -3.68 -18.80 12.69
C ARG A 174 -4.87 -17.91 13.07
N VAL A 175 -5.76 -17.66 12.12
CA VAL A 175 -6.95 -16.82 12.28
C VAL A 175 -8.19 -17.68 12.16
N TYR A 176 -9.14 -17.51 13.09
CA TYR A 176 -10.40 -18.25 13.12
C TYR A 176 -11.58 -17.34 12.76
N ALA A 177 -12.45 -17.80 11.87
CA ALA A 177 -13.62 -17.08 11.40
C ALA A 177 -14.89 -17.34 12.22
N ALA A 178 -14.83 -18.10 13.33
CA ALA A 178 -16.00 -18.47 14.13
C ALA A 178 -16.93 -17.27 14.42
N ASN A 179 -16.34 -16.12 14.78
CA ASN A 179 -17.06 -14.89 15.12
C ASN A 179 -17.10 -13.84 13.99
N LEU A 180 -16.70 -14.20 12.76
CA LEU A 180 -16.76 -13.31 11.60
C LEU A 180 -17.97 -13.67 10.73
N SER A 181 -18.67 -12.65 10.22
CA SER A 181 -19.67 -12.84 9.16
C SER A 181 -18.98 -13.12 7.82
N GLN A 182 -19.67 -13.76 6.89
CA GLN A 182 -19.20 -13.89 5.51
C GLN A 182 -18.93 -12.50 4.91
N GLY A 183 -17.80 -12.34 4.22
CA GLY A 183 -17.43 -11.06 3.63
C GLY A 183 -15.92 -10.84 3.53
N ILE A 184 -15.57 -9.63 3.06
CA ILE A 184 -14.19 -9.20 2.86
C ILE A 184 -13.69 -8.50 4.13
N TYR A 185 -12.49 -8.84 4.54
CA TYR A 185 -11.76 -8.23 5.65
C TYR A 185 -10.36 -7.85 5.20
N GLN A 186 -9.66 -7.06 6.02
CA GLN A 186 -8.28 -6.69 5.76
C GLN A 186 -7.43 -6.95 7.00
N TYR A 187 -6.14 -7.17 6.78
CA TYR A 187 -5.14 -7.19 7.83
C TYR A 187 -3.90 -6.44 7.38
N SER A 188 -3.36 -5.64 8.29
CA SER A 188 -2.19 -4.79 8.06
C SER A 188 -1.11 -5.14 9.06
N ILE A 189 0.14 -5.27 8.59
CA ILE A 189 1.30 -5.32 9.47
C ILE A 189 1.79 -3.90 9.74
N VAL A 190 1.89 -3.55 11.02
CA VAL A 190 2.33 -2.25 11.49
C VAL A 190 3.60 -2.43 12.28
N VAL A 191 4.65 -1.70 11.92
CA VAL A 191 5.95 -1.73 12.60
C VAL A 191 6.34 -0.30 12.96
N ASP A 192 6.72 -0.08 14.21
CA ASP A 192 7.09 1.23 14.77
C ASP A 192 6.07 2.33 14.43
N GLY A 193 4.78 1.99 14.50
CA GLY A 193 3.65 2.89 14.26
C GLY A 193 3.33 3.16 12.79
N LYS A 194 4.04 2.54 11.84
CA LYS A 194 3.80 2.70 10.39
C LYS A 194 3.20 1.43 9.80
N ILE A 195 2.16 1.59 8.98
CA ILE A 195 1.63 0.50 8.16
C ILE A 195 2.66 0.19 7.08
N ILE A 196 3.12 -1.06 7.02
CA ILE A 196 4.12 -1.52 6.05
C ILE A 196 3.45 -2.19 4.86
N ASP A 197 2.49 -3.08 5.12
CA ASP A 197 1.71 -3.76 4.09
C ASP A 197 0.28 -4.04 4.59
N THR A 198 -0.66 -4.20 3.67
CA THR A 198 -2.07 -4.53 3.93
C THR A 198 -2.58 -5.52 2.91
N LYS A 199 -3.24 -6.59 3.38
CA LYS A 199 -3.84 -7.60 2.51
C LYS A 199 -5.31 -7.83 2.84
N LYS A 200 -6.04 -8.34 1.86
CA LYS A 200 -7.46 -8.67 1.98
C LYS A 200 -7.63 -10.16 2.23
N MET A 201 -8.62 -10.54 3.02
CA MET A 201 -9.07 -11.92 3.17
C MET A 201 -10.58 -12.03 2.94
N LEU A 202 -11.02 -13.14 2.39
CA LEU A 202 -12.43 -13.45 2.14
C LEU A 202 -12.85 -14.62 3.03
N VAL A 203 -13.83 -14.36 3.89
CA VAL A 203 -14.50 -15.39 4.70
C VAL A 203 -15.71 -15.90 3.92
N GLU A 204 -15.79 -17.22 3.72
CA GLU A 204 -16.87 -17.93 3.01
C GLU A 204 -17.26 -19.15 3.83
N LYS A 205 -18.40 -19.10 4.53
CA LYS A 205 -18.91 -20.14 5.43
C LYS A 205 -20.00 -20.97 4.80
#